data_AF-A0A1Q7BI49-F1
#
_entry.id   AF-A0A1Q7BI49-F1
#
_cell.length_a   1.000
_cell.length_b   1.000
_cell.length_c   1.000
_cell.angle_alpha   90.00
_cell.angle_beta   90.00
_cell.angle_gamma   90.00
#
_symmetry.space_group_name_H-M   'P 1'
#
loop_
_entity.id
_entity.type
_entity.pdbx_description
1 polymer ?
#
loop_
_entity_poly.entity_id
_entity_poly.type
_entity_poly.pdbx_seq_one_letter_code
_entity_poly.pdbx_strand_id
1 'polypeptide(L)'
;MSRVQAAVAGNPLYAVELTAALRRSGWRVGAALPVPDRLDGLLADRMGRLPARAAEPLAVVASLAAPTVALVADALGTTALAGLDDAVDAEVLYLEEGRLRFAHPLLGVAALARLRPSTRLALHARLAAVATDDEERAHHLIQAATGPDATWRRRSSAHRPVRQAPTCGGGWACSSRWTGTPERAYACLKPRWPSRGPTSSCGRR
;
A
#
# COMPACT_ATOMS: atom_id res chain seq x y z
N MET A 1 23.96 7.99 -20.14
CA MET A 1 22.73 7.84 -19.34
C MET A 1 22.96 8.52 -18.00
N SER A 2 22.17 9.52 -17.62
CA SER A 2 22.35 10.20 -16.32
C SER A 2 21.86 9.33 -15.15
N ARG A 3 22.44 9.50 -13.95
CA ARG A 3 22.03 8.80 -12.72
C ARG A 3 20.52 8.97 -12.43
N VAL A 4 19.98 10.14 -12.76
CA VAL A 4 18.55 10.46 -12.68
C VAL A 4 17.73 9.62 -13.65
N GLN A 5 18.15 9.53 -14.91
CA GLN A 5 17.45 8.71 -15.90
C GLN A 5 17.41 7.23 -15.49
N ALA A 6 18.49 6.69 -14.92
CA ALA A 6 18.52 5.32 -14.42
C ALA A 6 17.58 5.08 -13.23
N ALA A 7 17.48 6.04 -12.30
CA ALA A 7 16.59 5.93 -11.14
C ALA A 7 15.11 6.13 -11.50
N VAL A 8 14.82 7.02 -12.46
CA VAL A 8 13.47 7.30 -12.96
C VAL A 8 12.94 6.20 -13.89
N ALA A 9 13.83 5.48 -14.60
CA ALA A 9 13.49 4.44 -15.58
C ALA A 9 12.75 3.20 -15.04
N GLY A 10 12.36 3.17 -13.77
CA GLY A 10 11.47 2.14 -13.23
C GLY A 10 10.64 2.59 -12.02
N ASN A 11 10.69 3.86 -11.63
CA ASN A 11 10.06 4.33 -10.39
C ASN A 11 9.42 5.71 -10.55
N PRO A 12 8.14 5.77 -10.98
CA PRO A 12 7.40 7.03 -11.08
C PRO A 12 7.37 7.83 -9.76
N LEU A 13 7.31 7.16 -8.60
CA LEU A 13 7.38 7.84 -7.31
C LEU A 13 8.71 8.55 -7.09
N TYR A 14 9.82 7.95 -7.51
CA TYR A 14 11.13 8.59 -7.42
C TYR A 14 11.18 9.92 -8.17
N ALA A 15 10.58 10.00 -9.36
CA ALA A 15 10.49 11.25 -10.11
C ALA A 15 9.67 12.32 -9.37
N VAL A 16 8.52 11.92 -8.80
CA VAL A 16 7.65 12.83 -8.02
C VAL A 16 8.35 13.34 -6.77
N GLU A 17 8.95 12.43 -5.98
CA GLU A 17 9.63 12.78 -4.73
C GLU A 17 10.91 13.59 -4.96
N LEU A 18 11.69 13.28 -5.99
CA LEU A 18 12.86 14.07 -6.38
C LEU A 18 12.42 15.49 -6.79
N THR A 19 11.36 15.61 -7.59
CA THR A 19 10.82 16.92 -8.00
C THR A 19 10.33 17.72 -6.79
N ALA A 20 9.61 17.08 -5.86
CA ALA A 20 9.16 17.69 -4.62
C ALA A 20 10.34 18.11 -3.72
N ALA A 21 11.40 17.30 -3.64
CA ALA A 21 12.61 17.62 -2.89
C ALA A 21 13.34 18.84 -3.48
N LEU A 22 13.50 18.90 -4.81
CA LEU A 22 14.16 20.01 -5.50
C LEU A 22 13.40 21.33 -5.36
N ARG A 23 12.06 21.28 -5.47
CA ARG A 23 11.20 22.46 -5.24
C ARG A 23 11.36 23.00 -3.83
N ARG A 24 11.41 22.12 -2.83
CA ARG A 24 11.57 22.50 -1.41
C ARG A 24 12.95 23.03 -1.06
N SER A 25 14.01 22.50 -1.66
CA SER A 25 15.38 22.99 -1.41
C SER A 25 15.70 24.31 -2.10
N GLY A 26 14.78 24.85 -2.93
CA GLY A 26 15.03 26.05 -3.73
C GLY A 26 16.10 25.82 -4.80
N TRP A 27 16.30 24.57 -5.23
CA TRP A 27 17.32 24.22 -6.22
C TRP A 27 17.12 25.02 -7.52
N ARG A 28 18.21 25.55 -8.06
CA ARG A 28 18.23 26.39 -9.28
C ARG A 28 18.85 25.62 -10.43
N VAL A 29 18.30 25.83 -11.63
CA VAL A 29 18.86 25.29 -12.88
C VAL A 29 20.32 25.73 -13.02
N GLY A 30 21.22 24.77 -13.23
CA GLY A 30 22.68 25.00 -13.32
C GLY A 30 23.45 24.69 -12.05
N ALA A 31 22.80 24.52 -10.90
CA ALA A 31 23.43 24.00 -9.68
C ALA A 31 23.59 22.47 -9.76
N ALA A 32 24.59 21.92 -9.07
CA ALA A 32 24.75 20.47 -8.94
C ALA A 32 23.46 19.86 -8.37
N LEU A 33 22.96 18.80 -9.01
CA LEU A 33 21.68 18.19 -8.63
C LEU A 33 21.90 17.27 -7.41
N PRO A 34 21.27 17.55 -6.25
CA PRO A 34 21.32 16.63 -5.12
C PRO A 34 20.39 15.46 -5.42
N VAL A 35 20.93 14.40 -6.02
CA VAL A 35 20.20 13.18 -6.37
C VAL A 35 20.47 12.15 -5.29
N PRO A 36 19.50 11.82 -4.42
CA PRO A 36 19.68 10.76 -3.45
C PRO A 36 19.92 9.44 -4.16
N ASP A 37 20.83 8.64 -3.62
CA ASP A 37 21.25 7.39 -4.24
C ASP A 37 20.10 6.38 -4.41
N ARG A 38 19.04 6.53 -3.61
CA ARG A 38 17.91 5.59 -3.50
C ARG A 38 16.62 6.30 -3.06
N LEU A 39 15.46 5.73 -3.41
CA LEU A 39 14.12 6.24 -3.07
C LEU A 39 13.84 6.24 -1.57
N ASP A 40 14.31 5.24 -0.85
CA ASP A 40 14.17 5.11 0.60
C ASP A 40 14.67 6.36 1.34
N GLY A 41 15.78 6.98 0.90
CA GLY A 41 16.28 8.24 1.43
C GLY A 41 15.31 9.42 1.23
N LEU A 42 14.68 9.52 0.06
CA LEU A 42 13.67 10.56 -0.21
C LEU A 42 12.42 10.39 0.65
N LEU A 43 11.96 9.14 0.80
CA LEU A 43 10.81 8.83 1.64
C LEU A 43 11.12 9.05 3.12
N ALA A 44 12.31 8.66 3.57
CA ALA A 44 12.77 8.89 4.94
C ALA A 44 12.86 10.39 5.27
N ASP A 45 13.39 11.20 4.37
CA ASP A 45 13.45 12.66 4.49
C ASP A 45 12.05 13.29 4.49
N ARG A 46 11.16 12.88 3.56
CA ARG A 46 9.76 13.34 3.54
C ARG A 46 9.06 13.03 4.84
N MET A 47 9.17 11.81 5.33
CA MET A 47 8.54 11.42 6.59
C MET A 47 9.21 12.11 7.78
N GLY A 48 10.53 12.26 7.79
CA GLY A 48 11.30 12.92 8.86
C GLY A 48 10.93 14.38 9.10
N ARG A 49 10.36 15.07 8.10
CA ARG A 49 9.83 16.44 8.25
C ARG A 49 8.50 16.52 9.01
N LEU A 50 7.77 15.42 9.13
CA LEU A 50 6.53 15.40 9.90
C LEU A 50 6.83 15.47 11.40
N PRO A 51 6.00 16.17 12.19
CA PRO A 51 6.08 16.15 13.65
C PRO A 51 6.10 14.72 14.21
N ALA A 52 6.82 14.50 15.32
CA ALA A 52 6.94 13.17 15.93
C ALA A 52 5.58 12.55 16.28
N ARG A 53 4.58 13.38 16.62
CA ARG A 53 3.20 12.97 16.90
C ARG A 53 2.49 12.29 15.71
N ALA A 54 2.95 12.50 14.48
CA ALA A 54 2.37 11.86 13.29
C ALA A 54 2.86 10.42 13.06
N ALA A 55 3.91 9.97 13.77
CA ALA A 55 4.52 8.66 13.51
C ALA A 55 3.58 7.48 13.81
N GLU A 56 2.96 7.44 14.99
CA GLU A 56 2.02 6.37 15.35
C GLU A 56 0.71 6.42 14.53
N PRO A 57 0.05 7.57 14.34
CA PRO A 57 -1.15 7.65 13.49
C PRO A 57 -0.92 7.13 12.07
N LEU A 58 0.21 7.50 11.44
CA LEU A 58 0.54 7.01 10.10
C LEU A 58 0.80 5.51 10.09
N ALA A 59 1.44 4.97 11.12
CA ALA A 59 1.65 3.53 11.23
C ALA A 59 0.32 2.77 11.45
N VAL A 60 -0.65 3.33 12.18
CA VAL A 60 -2.01 2.77 12.28
C VAL A 60 -2.67 2.75 10.91
N VAL A 61 -2.68 3.88 10.20
CA VAL A 61 -3.30 3.97 8.87
C VAL A 61 -2.66 2.97 7.90
N ALA A 62 -1.34 2.76 7.98
CA ALA A 62 -0.62 1.79 7.17
C ALA A 62 -0.89 0.32 7.54
N SER A 63 -1.42 0.06 8.73
CA SER A 63 -1.62 -1.29 9.28
C SER A 63 -3.07 -1.79 9.14
N LEU A 64 -4.04 -0.88 9.01
CA LEU A 64 -5.45 -1.24 8.89
C LEU A 64 -5.82 -1.55 7.44
N ALA A 65 -6.70 -2.52 7.23
CA ALA A 65 -7.22 -2.85 5.90
C ALA A 65 -8.12 -1.74 5.33
N ALA A 66 -8.85 -1.06 6.22
CA ALA A 66 -9.87 -0.09 5.84
C ALA A 66 -9.86 1.14 6.80
N PRO A 67 -8.74 1.89 6.87
CA PRO A 67 -8.49 2.89 7.90
C PRO A 67 -9.49 4.05 7.86
N THR A 68 -10.07 4.37 9.02
CA THR A 68 -10.92 5.55 9.23
C THR A 68 -10.36 6.39 10.37
N VAL A 69 -10.74 7.68 10.41
CA VAL A 69 -10.36 8.58 11.51
C VAL A 69 -10.82 8.03 12.86
N ALA A 70 -12.03 7.45 12.92
CA ALA A 70 -12.57 6.83 14.13
C ALA A 70 -11.70 5.67 14.62
N LEU A 71 -11.30 4.75 13.73
CA LEU A 71 -10.44 3.62 14.10
C LEU A 71 -9.06 4.07 14.60
N VAL A 72 -8.50 5.14 14.04
CA VAL A 72 -7.25 5.71 14.54
C VAL A 72 -7.44 6.29 15.95
N ALA A 73 -8.54 7.00 16.18
CA ALA A 73 -8.88 7.55 17.50
C ALA A 73 -9.15 6.44 18.52
N ASP A 74 -9.79 5.34 18.13
CA ASP A 74 -10.01 4.19 19.00
C ASP A 74 -8.70 3.50 19.39
N ALA A 75 -7.75 3.41 18.45
CA ALA A 75 -6.46 2.75 18.68
C ALA A 75 -5.46 3.59 19.50
N LEU A 76 -5.46 4.92 19.32
CA LEU A 76 -4.43 5.82 19.86
C LEU A 76 -4.97 6.95 20.76
N GLY A 77 -6.28 7.10 20.88
CA GLY A 77 -6.93 8.24 21.52
C GLY A 77 -7.08 9.46 20.60
N THR A 78 -7.94 10.40 21.01
CA THR A 78 -8.26 11.61 20.23
C THR A 78 -7.08 12.57 20.04
N THR A 79 -6.06 12.47 20.88
CA THR A 79 -4.81 13.25 20.71
C THR A 79 -4.04 12.88 19.44
N ALA A 80 -4.29 11.70 18.86
CA ALA A 80 -3.69 11.26 17.61
C ALA A 80 -4.21 12.02 16.38
N LEU A 81 -5.38 12.67 16.48
CA LEU A 81 -6.01 13.37 15.36
C LEU A 81 -5.15 14.54 14.86
N ALA A 82 -4.51 15.27 15.77
CA ALA A 82 -3.59 16.36 15.38
C ALA A 82 -2.41 15.85 14.53
N GLY A 83 -1.97 14.60 14.72
CA GLY A 83 -0.94 13.98 13.89
C GLY A 83 -1.46 13.50 12.54
N LEU A 84 -2.76 13.20 12.41
CA LEU A 84 -3.40 12.94 11.12
C LEU A 84 -3.56 14.25 10.34
N ASP A 85 -3.98 15.33 11.00
CA ASP A 85 -4.11 16.65 10.38
C ASP A 85 -2.77 17.13 9.82
N ASP A 86 -1.68 17.02 10.59
CA ASP A 86 -0.32 17.32 10.11
C ASP A 86 0.05 16.51 8.84
N ALA A 87 -0.38 15.25 8.77
CA ALA A 87 -0.08 14.38 7.64
C ALA A 87 -0.95 14.68 6.42
N VAL A 88 -2.18 15.16 6.62
CA VAL A 88 -3.06 15.65 5.54
C VAL A 88 -2.52 16.96 4.99
N ASP A 89 -2.15 17.90 5.87
CA ASP A 89 -1.55 19.18 5.50
C ASP A 89 -0.23 19.01 4.73
N ALA A 90 0.55 17.97 5.06
CA ALA A 90 1.77 17.60 4.35
C ALA A 90 1.55 16.75 3.08
N GLU A 91 0.29 16.56 2.66
CA GLU A 91 -0.11 15.76 1.51
C GLU A 91 0.43 14.31 1.55
N VAL A 92 0.62 13.77 2.76
CA VAL A 92 1.03 12.38 2.97
C VAL A 92 -0.21 11.48 3.04
N LEU A 93 -1.27 11.98 3.67
CA LEU A 93 -2.58 11.36 3.70
C LEU A 93 -3.61 12.23 2.98
N TYR A 94 -4.68 11.59 2.51
CA TYR A 94 -5.90 12.25 2.10
C TYR A 94 -7.10 11.43 2.57
N LEU A 95 -8.24 12.09 2.74
CA LEU A 95 -9.50 11.44 3.06
C LEU A 95 -10.29 11.23 1.77
N GLU A 96 -10.58 9.98 1.44
CA GLU A 96 -11.37 9.61 0.26
C GLU A 96 -12.46 8.63 0.69
N GLU A 97 -13.73 8.95 0.39
CA GLU A 97 -14.89 8.10 0.73
C GLU A 97 -14.94 7.72 2.23
N GLY A 98 -14.54 8.64 3.12
CA GLY A 98 -14.49 8.41 4.56
C GLY A 98 -13.33 7.54 5.05
N ARG A 99 -12.37 7.22 4.17
CA ARG A 99 -11.19 6.41 4.48
C ARG A 99 -9.90 7.20 4.29
N LEU A 100 -8.94 6.95 5.18
CA LEU A 100 -7.61 7.55 5.09
C LEU A 100 -6.78 6.79 4.07
N ARG A 101 -6.20 7.50 3.10
CA ARG A 101 -5.33 6.90 2.09
C ARG A 101 -4.01 7.64 2.02
N PHE A 102 -2.94 6.88 1.83
CA PHE A 102 -1.65 7.47 1.53
C PHE A 102 -1.64 8.02 0.11
N ALA A 103 -1.05 9.21 -0.05
CA ALA A 103 -0.72 9.79 -1.36
C ALA A 103 0.02 8.78 -2.25
N HIS A 104 0.81 7.89 -1.65
CA HIS A 104 1.43 6.77 -2.33
C HIS A 104 1.62 5.55 -1.41
N PRO A 105 1.38 4.30 -1.86
CA PRO A 105 1.53 3.10 -1.03
C PRO A 105 2.89 2.96 -0.32
N LEU A 106 3.97 3.39 -0.98
CA LEU A 106 5.32 3.38 -0.38
C LEU A 106 5.49 4.34 0.81
N LEU A 107 4.64 5.36 0.97
CA LEU A 107 4.64 6.20 2.18
C LEU A 107 4.14 5.42 3.40
N GLY A 108 3.20 4.49 3.22
CA GLY A 108 2.78 3.58 4.29
C GLY A 108 3.91 2.64 4.72
N VAL A 109 4.68 2.12 3.76
CA VAL A 109 5.89 1.33 4.05
C VAL A 109 6.92 2.17 4.82
N ALA A 110 7.16 3.41 4.38
CA ALA A 110 8.08 4.32 5.04
C ALA A 110 7.60 4.74 6.44
N ALA A 111 6.28 4.88 6.66
CA ALA A 111 5.69 5.15 7.97
C ALA A 111 5.98 4.02 8.96
N LEU A 112 5.77 2.77 8.55
CA LEU A 112 6.06 1.60 9.39
C LEU A 112 7.55 1.45 9.70
N ALA A 113 8.42 1.78 8.74
CA ALA A 113 9.87 1.70 8.92
C ALA A 113 10.42 2.69 9.97
N ARG A 114 9.66 3.74 10.32
CA ARG A 114 10.05 4.72 11.35
C ARG A 114 9.81 4.26 12.77
N LEU A 115 8.96 3.24 12.96
CA LEU A 115 8.69 2.75 14.29
C LEU A 115 9.84 1.88 14.80
N ARG A 116 10.19 2.07 16.07
CA ARG A 116 11.06 1.13 16.78
C ARG A 116 10.38 -0.24 16.84
N PRO A 117 11.12 -1.36 16.85
CA PRO A 117 10.55 -2.69 16.91
C PRO A 117 9.54 -2.88 18.07
N SER A 118 9.87 -2.40 19.27
CA SER A 118 8.99 -2.46 20.44
C SER A 118 7.69 -1.67 20.24
N THR A 119 7.77 -0.46 19.68
CA THR A 119 6.60 0.37 19.36
C THR A 119 5.70 -0.31 18.32
N ARG A 120 6.30 -0.98 17.33
CA ARG A 120 5.55 -1.71 16.30
C ARG A 120 4.80 -2.91 16.88
N LEU A 121 5.41 -3.67 17.79
CA LEU A 121 4.74 -4.76 18.51
C LEU A 121 3.55 -4.25 19.34
N ALA A 122 3.77 -3.19 20.13
CA ALA A 122 2.72 -2.56 20.93
C ALA A 122 1.59 -1.96 20.07
N LEU A 123 1.92 -1.42 18.90
CA LEU A 123 0.93 -0.95 17.92
C LEU A 123 0.03 -2.11 17.47
N HIS A 124 0.61 -3.22 17.01
CA HIS A 124 -0.17 -4.36 16.56
C HIS A 124 -1.00 -4.98 17.69
N ALA A 125 -0.51 -5.01 18.93
CA ALA A 125 -1.30 -5.44 20.08
C ALA A 125 -2.55 -4.56 20.29
N ARG A 126 -2.39 -3.22 20.20
CA ARG A 126 -3.53 -2.28 20.27
C ARG A 126 -4.52 -2.48 19.12
N LEU A 127 -4.02 -2.65 17.90
CA LEU A 127 -4.86 -2.87 16.72
C LEU A 127 -5.65 -4.18 16.79
N ALA A 128 -5.05 -5.24 17.35
CA ALA A 128 -5.78 -6.48 17.61
C ALA A 128 -6.95 -6.28 18.61
N ALA A 129 -6.80 -5.39 19.58
CA ALA A 129 -7.85 -5.12 20.56
C ALA A 129 -9.04 -4.35 19.97
N VAL A 130 -8.83 -3.51 18.95
CA VAL A 130 -9.88 -2.69 18.33
C VAL A 130 -10.40 -3.24 17.00
N ALA A 131 -9.68 -4.17 16.37
CA ALA A 131 -10.11 -4.79 15.11
C ALA A 131 -11.47 -5.49 15.30
N THR A 132 -12.40 -5.25 14.37
CA THR A 132 -13.75 -5.86 14.40
C THR A 132 -13.78 -7.19 13.65
N ASP A 133 -12.97 -7.33 12.60
CA ASP A 133 -12.85 -8.55 11.80
C ASP A 133 -11.89 -9.55 12.43
N ASP A 134 -12.26 -10.83 12.40
CA ASP A 134 -11.48 -11.91 13.03
C ASP A 134 -10.16 -12.19 12.29
N GLU A 135 -10.13 -12.02 10.96
CA GLU A 135 -8.91 -12.23 10.16
C GLU A 135 -7.92 -11.08 10.37
N GLU A 136 -8.40 -9.83 10.39
CA GLU A 136 -7.59 -8.65 10.69
C GLU A 136 -7.06 -8.70 12.14
N ARG A 137 -7.91 -9.08 13.10
CA ARG A 137 -7.49 -9.29 14.49
C ARG A 137 -6.40 -10.35 14.60
N ALA A 138 -6.60 -11.50 13.95
CA ALA A 138 -5.58 -12.53 13.90
C ALA A 138 -4.28 -11.97 13.32
N HIS A 139 -4.33 -11.30 12.16
CA HIS A 139 -3.16 -10.68 11.53
C HIS A 139 -2.39 -9.75 12.48
N HIS A 140 -3.08 -8.99 13.32
CA HIS A 140 -2.42 -8.12 14.29
C HIS A 140 -1.81 -8.85 15.48
N LEU A 141 -2.50 -9.85 16.05
CA LEU A 141 -1.94 -10.69 17.12
C LEU A 141 -0.63 -11.36 16.70
N ILE A 142 -0.61 -11.80 15.46
CA ILE A 142 0.53 -12.40 14.78
C ILE A 142 1.74 -11.46 14.74
N GLN A 143 1.50 -10.22 14.33
CA GLN A 143 2.55 -9.21 14.18
C GLN A 143 3.00 -8.67 15.55
N ALA A 144 2.18 -8.82 16.59
CA ALA A 144 2.49 -8.44 17.97
C ALA A 144 3.26 -9.53 18.75
N ALA A 145 3.29 -10.76 18.25
CA ALA A 145 3.90 -11.89 18.95
C ALA A 145 5.44 -11.80 18.97
N THR A 146 6.05 -12.04 20.13
CA THR A 146 7.50 -12.19 20.31
C THR A 146 7.85 -13.62 20.74
N GLY A 147 8.67 -14.33 19.96
CA GLY A 147 9.19 -15.65 20.33
C GLY A 147 8.51 -16.86 19.64
N PRO A 148 8.91 -18.10 20.00
CA PRO A 148 8.50 -19.33 19.33
C PRO A 148 6.99 -19.64 19.40
N ASP A 149 6.24 -18.96 20.25
CA ASP A 149 4.77 -19.06 20.34
C ASP A 149 4.03 -18.41 19.16
N ALA A 150 4.74 -18.00 18.11
CA ALA A 150 4.22 -17.78 16.75
C ALA A 150 3.71 -19.10 16.08
N THR A 151 3.18 -20.05 16.86
CA THR A 151 2.65 -21.34 16.43
C THR A 151 1.38 -21.22 15.58
N TRP A 152 0.79 -20.03 15.49
CA TRP A 152 -0.31 -19.71 14.56
C TRP A 152 0.08 -19.88 13.07
N ARG A 153 1.40 -19.91 12.74
CA ARG A 153 1.93 -20.12 11.37
C ARG A 153 1.44 -21.40 10.65
N ARG A 154 0.64 -22.25 11.31
CA ARG A 154 0.06 -23.49 10.74
C ARG A 154 -1.46 -23.54 10.62
N ARG A 155 -2.22 -22.45 10.84
CA ARG A 155 -3.70 -22.51 10.81
C ARG A 155 -4.45 -21.70 9.76
N SER A 156 -3.80 -20.83 8.97
CA SER A 156 -4.47 -20.12 7.87
C SER A 156 -4.18 -20.75 6.49
N SER A 157 -4.43 -22.05 6.35
CA SER A 157 -4.63 -22.70 5.05
C SER A 157 -5.89 -23.56 5.02
N ALA A 158 -6.87 -23.24 5.88
CA ALA A 158 -8.23 -23.73 5.70
C ALA A 158 -8.97 -22.74 4.80
N HIS A 159 -8.72 -22.82 3.50
CA HIS A 159 -9.70 -22.38 2.53
C HIS A 159 -10.98 -23.18 2.84
N ARG A 160 -12.00 -22.55 3.42
CA ARG A 160 -13.31 -23.19 3.57
C ARG A 160 -13.84 -23.34 2.14
N PRO A 161 -13.98 -24.55 1.59
CA PRO A 161 -14.59 -24.68 0.28
C PRO A 161 -15.99 -24.08 0.40
N VAL A 162 -16.27 -23.09 -0.45
CA VAL A 162 -17.64 -22.65 -0.71
C VAL A 162 -18.41 -23.91 -1.07
N ARG A 163 -19.40 -24.26 -0.24
CA ARG A 163 -20.33 -25.33 -0.57
C ARG A 163 -21.07 -24.89 -1.84
N GLN A 164 -20.76 -25.61 -2.90
CA GLN A 164 -21.45 -25.77 -4.19
C GLN A 164 -22.65 -24.85 -4.44
N ALA A 165 -22.54 -24.05 -5.49
CA ALA A 165 -23.70 -23.56 -6.25
C ALA A 165 -24.45 -24.76 -6.88
N PRO A 166 -25.78 -24.66 -7.07
CA PRO A 166 -26.57 -25.74 -7.65
C PRO A 166 -26.06 -26.08 -9.06
N THR A 167 -25.90 -27.38 -9.31
CA THR A 167 -25.54 -27.93 -10.61
C THR A 167 -26.58 -27.56 -11.65
N CYS A 168 -26.25 -26.69 -12.60
CA CYS A 168 -26.94 -26.64 -13.88
C CYS A 168 -26.55 -27.92 -14.65
N GLY A 169 -27.51 -28.82 -14.86
CA GLY A 169 -27.35 -29.93 -15.78
C GLY A 169 -27.12 -29.43 -17.21
N GLY A 170 -26.18 -30.04 -17.92
CA GLY A 170 -25.93 -29.74 -19.35
C GLY A 170 -24.47 -29.86 -19.70
N GLY A 171 -24.08 -31.02 -20.24
CA GLY A 171 -22.69 -31.46 -20.37
C GLY A 171 -21.79 -30.58 -21.22
N TRP A 172 -20.63 -30.24 -20.65
CA TRP A 172 -19.37 -30.04 -21.37
C TRP A 172 -18.25 -30.62 -20.50
N ALA A 173 -17.43 -31.49 -21.10
CA ALA A 173 -16.41 -32.26 -20.43
C ALA A 173 -15.25 -31.38 -19.95
N CYS A 174 -14.94 -31.45 -18.65
CA CYS A 174 -13.72 -30.87 -18.09
C CYS A 174 -12.56 -31.85 -18.29
N SER A 175 -11.80 -31.70 -19.38
CA SER A 175 -10.54 -32.44 -19.52
C SER A 175 -9.48 -31.82 -18.61
N SER A 176 -9.25 -32.51 -17.50
CA SER A 176 -8.14 -32.31 -16.58
C SER A 176 -6.81 -32.66 -17.26
N ARG A 177 -6.08 -31.65 -17.75
CA ARG A 177 -4.61 -31.65 -17.73
C ARG A 177 -4.08 -30.28 -18.15
N TRP A 178 -3.58 -29.49 -17.19
CA TRP A 178 -2.69 -28.38 -17.49
C TRP A 178 -1.38 -28.61 -16.74
N THR A 179 -0.32 -28.87 -17.49
CA THR A 179 1.06 -28.91 -17.01
C THR A 179 1.81 -27.80 -17.74
N GLY A 180 1.82 -26.61 -17.16
CA GLY A 180 2.51 -25.43 -17.68
C GLY A 180 2.98 -24.52 -16.54
N THR A 181 4.13 -23.89 -16.72
CA THR A 181 4.83 -23.06 -15.73
C THR A 181 4.16 -21.69 -15.49
N PRO A 182 4.47 -20.99 -14.38
CA PRO A 182 3.64 -19.89 -13.85
C PRO A 182 3.61 -18.59 -14.69
N GLU A 183 4.45 -18.45 -15.71
CA GLU A 183 4.65 -17.16 -16.39
C GLU A 183 3.56 -16.80 -17.42
N ARG A 184 2.54 -17.65 -17.63
CA ARG A 184 1.43 -17.37 -18.57
C ARG A 184 0.08 -17.06 -17.92
N ALA A 185 -0.01 -17.01 -16.59
CA ALA A 185 -1.28 -16.70 -15.91
C ALA A 185 -1.66 -15.20 -15.92
N TYR A 186 -0.73 -14.29 -16.24
CA TYR A 186 -0.99 -12.85 -16.20
C TYR A 186 -1.66 -12.26 -17.46
N ALA A 187 -2.06 -13.08 -18.44
CA ALA A 187 -2.66 -12.58 -19.68
C ALA A 187 -4.19 -12.34 -19.62
N CYS A 188 -4.88 -12.70 -18.53
CA CYS A 188 -6.36 -12.62 -18.46
C CYS A 188 -6.94 -11.43 -17.67
N LEU A 189 -6.12 -10.53 -17.12
CA LEU A 189 -6.61 -9.36 -16.38
C LEU A 189 -6.05 -8.07 -16.99
N LYS A 190 -6.55 -7.70 -18.16
CA LYS A 190 -6.49 -6.30 -18.62
C LYS A 190 -7.91 -5.76 -18.82
N PRO A 191 -8.29 -4.65 -18.16
CA PRO A 191 -9.51 -3.94 -18.48
C PRO A 191 -9.38 -3.29 -19.87
N ARG A 192 -10.41 -3.47 -20.69
CA ARG A 192 -10.49 -3.00 -22.07
C ARG A 192 -10.93 -1.52 -22.05
N TRP A 193 -9.99 -0.59 -22.21
CA TRP A 193 -10.32 0.82 -22.49
C TRP A 193 -10.88 0.93 -23.92
N PRO A 194 -12.01 1.61 -24.19
CA PRO A 194 -12.48 1.82 -25.55
C PRO A 194 -11.65 2.92 -26.22
N SER A 195 -10.75 2.54 -27.12
CA SER A 195 -10.17 3.47 -28.09
C SER A 195 -11.19 3.74 -29.20
N ARG A 196 -11.70 4.97 -29.26
CA ARG A 196 -12.31 5.50 -30.49
C ARG A 196 -11.19 5.93 -31.43
N GLY A 197 -11.14 5.34 -32.62
CA GLY A 197 -10.27 5.68 -33.74
C GLY A 197 -10.95 5.26 -35.05
N PRO A 198 -10.62 5.91 -36.18
CA PRO A 198 -11.57 6.24 -37.24
C PRO A 198 -11.90 5.06 -38.16
N THR A 199 -13.16 5.00 -38.60
CA THR A 199 -13.60 4.09 -39.66
C THR A 199 -13.14 4.60 -41.02
N SER A 200 -12.09 4.00 -41.58
CA SER A 200 -11.83 3.99 -43.01
C SER A 200 -12.29 2.64 -43.58
N SER A 201 -13.43 2.63 -44.27
CA SER A 201 -13.87 1.48 -45.09
C SER A 201 -13.79 1.83 -46.58
N CYS A 202 -12.75 1.31 -47.22
CA CYS A 202 -12.74 0.91 -48.63
C CYS A 202 -13.51 -0.43 -48.71
N GLY A 203 -14.39 -0.78 -49.64
CA GLY A 203 -15.02 -0.20 -50.82
C GLY A 203 -15.89 -1.31 -51.44
N ARG A 204 -16.82 -0.96 -52.36
CA ARG A 204 -17.31 -1.77 -53.50
C ARG A 204 -18.63 -1.19 -54.04
N ARG A 205 -18.59 -0.60 -55.24
CA ARG A 205 -19.17 -1.13 -56.48
C ARG A 205 -18.51 -0.43 -57.66
#